data_AF-A0A0B1TGG7-F1
#
_entry.id   AF-A0A0B1TGG7-F1
#
_cell.length_a   1.000
_cell.length_b   1.000
_cell.length_c   1.000
_cell.angle_alpha   90.00
_cell.angle_beta   90.00
_cell.angle_gamma   90.00
#
_symmetry.space_group_name_H-M   'P 1'
#
loop_
_entity.id
_entity.type
_entity.pdbx_description
1 polymer ?
#
loop_
_entity_poly.entity_id
_entity_poly.type
_entity_poly.pdbx_seq_one_letter_code
_entity_poly.pdbx_strand_id
1 'polypeptide(L)'
;FNRKNISSRAFAWSVNDREGLHGEHGYISVRPNTKEAALTTVMDNGFVTIEEGPINGNTIKFRLKDVGRISFSRDLPVHDVSSNFMFLSTFHFVNNMRLLQTYA
;
A
#
# COMPACT_ATOMS: atom_id res chain seq x y z
N PHE A 1 -2.02 -13.78 20.67
CA PHE A 1 -1.82 -12.73 19.65
C PHE A 1 -2.10 -13.29 18.26
N ASN A 2 -3.37 -13.43 17.87
CA ASN A 2 -3.74 -14.00 16.56
C ASN A 2 -4.22 -12.85 15.65
N ARG A 3 -3.29 -12.22 14.92
CA ARG A 3 -3.66 -11.22 13.89
C ARG A 3 -4.04 -11.99 12.62
N LYS A 4 -5.24 -11.73 12.08
CA LYS A 4 -5.60 -12.23 10.75
C LYS A 4 -4.84 -11.40 9.71
N ASN A 5 -4.02 -12.07 8.93
CA ASN A 5 -3.20 -11.47 7.90
C ASN A 5 -3.61 -12.02 6.54
N ILE A 6 -3.68 -11.16 5.54
CA ILE A 6 -3.96 -11.50 4.14
C ILE A 6 -2.77 -11.04 3.33
N SER A 7 -2.20 -11.93 2.50
CA SER A 7 -1.14 -11.57 1.57
C SER A 7 -1.66 -10.66 0.47
N SER A 8 -0.95 -9.57 0.19
CA SER A 8 -1.21 -8.65 -0.92
C SER A 8 -0.08 -8.70 -1.94
N ARG A 9 -0.44 -8.65 -3.22
CA ARG A 9 0.50 -8.51 -4.34
C ARG A 9 -0.16 -7.63 -5.40
N ALA A 10 0.53 -6.62 -5.88
CA ALA A 10 0.07 -5.81 -7.00
C ALA A 10 1.22 -5.56 -7.97
N PHE A 11 0.89 -5.55 -9.27
CA PHE A 11 1.83 -5.37 -10.35
C PHE A 11 1.23 -4.43 -11.39
N ALA A 12 2.04 -3.49 -11.86
CA ALA A 12 1.72 -2.57 -12.94
C ALA A 12 2.58 -2.88 -14.17
N TRP A 13 1.96 -2.81 -15.34
CA TRP A 13 2.56 -3.12 -16.64
C TRP A 13 2.28 -1.97 -17.61
N SER A 14 3.20 -1.71 -18.53
CA SER A 14 2.96 -0.79 -19.66
C SER A 14 1.80 -1.30 -20.50
N VAL A 15 0.88 -0.39 -20.84
CA VAL A 15 -0.27 -0.70 -21.70
C VAL A 15 0.16 -1.06 -23.12
N ASN A 16 1.28 -0.50 -23.59
CA ASN A 16 1.74 -0.65 -24.97
C ASN A 16 2.68 -1.85 -25.13
N ASP A 17 3.66 -1.98 -24.24
CA ASP A 17 4.85 -2.81 -24.51
C ASP A 17 4.96 -4.03 -23.59
N ARG A 18 3.99 -4.21 -22.68
CA ARG A 18 3.97 -5.29 -21.65
C ARG A 18 5.20 -5.30 -20.73
N GLU A 19 5.96 -4.23 -20.70
CA GLU A 19 7.07 -4.07 -19.76
C GLU A 19 6.54 -3.89 -18.33
N GLY A 20 7.19 -4.53 -17.36
CA GLY A 20 6.88 -4.34 -15.94
C GLY A 20 7.31 -2.94 -15.48
N LEU A 21 6.39 -2.20 -14.86
CA LEU A 21 6.63 -0.84 -14.39
C LEU A 21 6.88 -0.79 -12.89
N HIS A 22 6.06 -1.50 -12.12
CA HIS A 22 6.12 -1.49 -10.66
C HIS A 22 5.53 -2.79 -10.09
N GLY A 23 6.14 -3.30 -9.04
CA GLY A 23 5.67 -4.43 -8.26
C GLY A 23 5.72 -4.14 -6.77
N GLU A 24 4.66 -4.53 -6.07
CA GLU A 24 4.58 -4.45 -4.62
C GLU A 24 4.08 -5.76 -4.01
N HIS A 25 4.65 -6.07 -2.87
CA HIS A 25 4.36 -7.27 -2.09
C HIS A 25 4.13 -6.88 -0.64
N GLY A 26 3.15 -7.49 0.01
CA GLY A 26 2.82 -7.08 1.36
C GLY A 26 1.82 -7.94 2.07
N TYR A 27 1.36 -7.41 3.20
CA TYR A 27 0.32 -8.02 4.01
C TYR A 27 -0.63 -6.95 4.53
N ILE A 28 -1.92 -7.27 4.51
CA ILE A 28 -2.94 -6.52 5.25
C ILE A 28 -3.21 -7.29 6.53
N SER A 29 -3.12 -6.62 7.67
CA SER A 29 -3.43 -7.18 8.97
C SER A 29 -4.54 -6.40 9.64
N VAL A 30 -5.44 -7.09 10.35
CA VAL A 30 -6.50 -6.45 11.13
C VAL A 30 -6.22 -6.65 12.62
N ARG A 31 -6.25 -5.55 13.38
CA ARG A 31 -6.08 -5.60 14.82
C ARG A 31 -7.31 -6.30 15.45
N PRO A 32 -7.12 -7.35 16.27
CA PRO A 32 -8.23 -8.08 16.87
C PRO A 32 -9.11 -7.17 17.72
N ASN A 33 -10.43 -7.38 17.66
CA ASN A 33 -11.45 -6.64 18.41
C ASN A 33 -11.47 -5.13 18.15
N THR A 34 -10.86 -4.66 17.05
CA THR A 34 -10.97 -3.27 16.61
C THR A 34 -11.36 -3.22 15.13
N LYS A 35 -11.61 -2.00 14.64
CA LYS A 35 -11.81 -1.72 13.21
C LYS A 35 -10.57 -1.05 12.62
N GLU A 36 -9.38 -1.52 12.98
CA GLU A 36 -8.12 -0.98 12.46
C GLU A 36 -7.40 -2.00 11.60
N ALA A 37 -6.99 -1.58 10.42
CA ALA A 37 -6.14 -2.33 9.53
C ALA A 37 -4.77 -1.66 9.40
N ALA A 38 -3.74 -2.48 9.19
CA ALA A 38 -2.42 -2.06 8.79
C ALA A 38 -2.06 -2.73 7.47
N LEU A 39 -1.50 -1.97 6.54
CA LEU A 39 -0.94 -2.43 5.27
C LEU A 39 0.58 -2.24 5.35
N THR A 40 1.32 -3.33 5.18
CA THR A 40 2.78 -3.28 5.04
C THR A 40 3.12 -3.71 3.63
N THR A 41 3.80 -2.86 2.86
CA THR A 41 4.24 -3.19 1.51
C THR A 41 5.74 -2.98 1.35
N VAL A 42 6.35 -3.84 0.56
CA VAL A 42 7.71 -3.75 0.04
C VAL A 42 7.58 -3.64 -1.47
N MET A 43 8.24 -2.63 -2.02
CA MET A 43 8.17 -2.28 -3.43
C MET A 43 9.51 -2.57 -4.12
N ASP A 44 9.45 -2.87 -5.42
CA ASP A 44 10.62 -3.13 -6.27
C ASP A 44 11.59 -1.95 -6.40
N ASN A 45 11.10 -0.73 -6.21
CA ASN A 45 11.90 0.49 -6.15
C ASN A 45 12.68 0.64 -4.82
N GLY A 46 12.58 -0.32 -3.91
CA GLY A 46 13.33 -0.36 -2.64
C GLY A 46 12.68 0.39 -1.48
N PHE A 47 11.43 0.84 -1.64
CA PHE A 47 10.65 1.42 -0.56
C PHE A 47 9.90 0.35 0.23
N VAL A 48 9.78 0.59 1.53
CA VAL A 48 8.92 -0.17 2.44
C VAL A 48 7.98 0.81 3.10
N THR A 49 6.67 0.59 3.05
CA THR A 49 5.71 1.44 3.75
C THR A 49 4.95 0.65 4.79
N ILE A 50 4.62 1.32 5.88
CA ILE A 50 3.66 0.89 6.88
C ILE A 50 2.56 1.94 6.87
N GLU A 51 1.37 1.55 6.43
CA GLU A 51 0.19 2.40 6.47
C GLU A 51 -0.85 1.82 7.42
N GLU A 52 -1.55 2.67 8.18
CA GLU A 52 -2.61 2.27 9.11
C GLU A 52 -3.88 3.06 8.88
N GLY A 53 -5.04 2.44 9.12
CA GLY A 53 -6.32 3.07 8.84
C GLY A 53 -7.54 2.39 9.46
N PRO A 54 -8.62 3.14 9.72
CA PRO A 54 -9.87 2.56 10.17
C PRO A 54 -10.62 1.88 9.02
N ILE A 55 -11.28 0.77 9.35
CA ILE A 55 -12.22 0.03 8.50
C ILE A 55 -13.63 0.59 8.73
N ASN A 56 -14.21 1.18 7.69
CA ASN A 56 -15.55 1.76 7.72
C ASN A 56 -16.41 1.10 6.65
N GLY A 57 -17.19 0.09 7.04
CA GLY A 57 -17.98 -0.71 6.11
C GLY A 57 -17.10 -1.37 5.07
N ASN A 58 -17.25 -0.97 3.81
CA ASN A 58 -16.52 -1.50 2.66
C ASN A 58 -15.28 -0.66 2.28
N THR A 59 -14.90 0.30 3.13
CA THR A 59 -13.79 1.22 2.85
C THR A 59 -12.71 1.12 3.92
N ILE A 60 -11.45 1.21 3.51
CA ILE A 60 -10.29 1.35 4.41
C ILE A 60 -9.49 2.57 3.97
N LYS A 61 -9.25 3.50 4.90
CA LYS A 61 -8.48 4.73 4.64
C LYS A 61 -7.11 4.63 5.31
N PHE A 62 -6.13 4.14 4.58
CA PHE A 62 -4.76 4.03 5.02
C PHE A 62 -4.07 5.39 5.02
N ARG A 63 -3.23 5.62 6.03
CA ARG A 63 -2.32 6.75 6.14
C ARG A 63 -0.93 6.22 6.48
N LEU A 64 0.09 6.79 5.86
CA LEU A 64 1.47 6.46 6.17
C LEU A 64 1.73 6.65 7.67
N LYS A 65 2.33 5.63 8.27
CA LYS A 65 2.89 5.67 9.63
C LYS A 65 4.40 5.72 9.57
N ASP A 66 4.99 4.93 8.69
CA ASP A 66 6.42 4.86 8.53
C ASP A 66 6.79 4.48 7.10
N VAL A 67 7.95 4.96 6.66
CA VAL A 67 8.54 4.65 5.36
C VAL A 67 10.02 4.31 5.54
N GLY A 68 10.35 3.06 5.24
CA GLY A 68 11.71 2.57 5.18
C GLY A 68 12.24 2.59 3.75
N ARG A 69 13.57 2.62 3.63
CA ARG A 69 14.27 2.46 2.36
C ARG A 69 15.38 1.44 2.51
N ILE A 70 15.56 0.62 1.49
CA ILE A 70 16.73 -0.26 1.42
C ILE A 70 17.93 0.60 1.00
N SER A 71 19.05 0.44 1.70
CA SER A 71 20.25 1.32 1.61
C SER A 71 20.83 1.56 0.21
N PHE A 72 20.54 0.70 -0.78
CA PHE A 72 21.02 0.83 -2.15
C PHE A 72 19.94 1.31 -3.16
N SER A 73 18.73 1.68 -2.71
CA SER A 73 17.69 2.23 -3.59
C SER A 73 18.04 3.64 -4.05
N ARG A 74 17.79 3.96 -5.32
CA ARG A 74 17.98 5.32 -5.86
C ARG A 74 17.16 6.34 -5.09
N ASP A 75 17.71 7.55 -4.98
CA ASP A 75 17.12 8.62 -4.19
C ASP A 75 15.86 9.18 -4.87
N LEU A 76 14.68 8.75 -4.41
CA LEU A 76 13.40 9.36 -4.76
C LEU A 76 12.81 9.95 -3.47
N PRO A 77 12.52 11.26 -3.38
CA PRO A 77 12.07 11.90 -2.15
C PRO A 77 10.57 11.59 -1.85
N VAL A 78 10.23 10.33 -1.56
CA VAL A 78 8.89 9.98 -1.04
C VAL A 78 8.84 10.34 0.44
N HIS A 79 7.88 11.21 0.79
CA HIS A 79 7.68 11.71 2.16
C HIS A 79 6.36 11.23 2.78
N ASP A 80 5.31 11.09 1.97
CA ASP A 80 3.99 10.66 2.43
C ASP A 80 3.26 9.85 1.36
N VAL A 81 2.50 8.86 1.82
CA VAL A 81 1.67 7.97 1.01
C VAL A 81 0.33 7.80 1.71
N SER A 82 -0.76 7.99 0.98
CA SER A 82 -2.09 7.71 1.49
C SER A 82 -2.90 6.92 0.49
N SER A 83 -3.46 5.80 0.95
CA SER A 83 -4.24 4.90 0.12
C SER A 83 -5.68 4.78 0.61
N ASN A 84 -6.65 4.90 -0.30
CA ASN A 84 -8.06 4.68 0.00
C ASN A 84 -8.57 3.46 -0.80
N PHE A 85 -8.90 2.41 -0.06
CA PHE A 85 -9.37 1.13 -0.58
C PHE A 85 -10.89 1.07 -0.45
N MET A 86 -11.58 0.81 -1.56
CA MET A 86 -13.04 0.71 -1.58
C MET A 86 -13.49 -0.53 -2.34
N PHE A 87 -14.29 -1.36 -1.69
CA PHE A 87 -14.93 -2.53 -2.29
C PHE A 87 -16.36 -2.16 -2.71
N LEU A 88 -16.56 -1.94 -4.01
CA LEU A 88 -17.86 -1.55 -4.57
C LEU A 88 -18.79 -2.76 -4.76
N SER A 89 -18.21 -3.90 -5.15
CA SER A 89 -18.92 -5.17 -5.31
C SER A 89 -17.95 -6.34 -5.11
N THR A 90 -18.45 -7.57 -5.21
CA THR A 90 -17.63 -8.79 -5.16
C THR A 90 -16.50 -8.80 -6.19
N PHE A 91 -16.67 -8.13 -7.33
CA PHE A 91 -15.70 -8.14 -8.44
C PHE A 91 -15.06 -6.77 -8.70
N HIS A 92 -15.54 -5.70 -8.06
CA HIS A 92 -15.04 -4.35 -8.29
C HIS A 92 -14.41 -3.78 -7.03
N PHE A 93 -13.09 -3.61 -7.11
CA PHE A 93 -12.25 -2.96 -6.12
C PHE A 93 -11.63 -1.70 -6.72
N VAL A 94 -11.60 -0.62 -5.94
CA VAL A 94 -10.97 0.64 -6.31
C VAL A 94 -9.92 0.99 -5.26
N ASN A 95 -8.70 1.26 -5.72
CA ASN A 95 -7.65 1.88 -4.93
C ASN A 95 -7.36 3.28 -5.49
N ASN A 96 -7.47 4.30 -4.63
CA ASN A 96 -6.99 5.65 -4.92
C ASN A 96 -5.76 5.91 -4.05
N MET A 97 -4.60 6.07 -4.68
CA MET A 97 -3.33 6.33 -4.01
C MET A 97 -2.89 7.78 -4.29
N ARG A 98 -2.47 8.47 -3.23
CA ARG A 98 -1.85 9.80 -3.33
C ARG A 98 -0.45 9.71 -2.74
N LEU A 99 0.52 10.21 -3.51
CA LEU A 99 1.92 10.24 -3.13
C LEU A 99 2.38 11.70 -3.09
N LEU A 100 3.07 12.09 -2.01
CA LEU A 100 3.69 13.40 -1.90
C LEU A 100 5.21 13.23 -2.07
N GLN A 101 5.70 13.84 -3.15
CA GLN A 101 7.11 14.00 -3.47
C GLN A 101 7.45 15.49 -3.49
N THR A 102 8.51 15.87 -2.77
CA THR A 102 9.16 17.18 -2.95
C THR A 102 10.33 16.98 -3.90
N TYR A 103 10.25 17.57 -5.09
CA TYR A 103 11.44 17.76 -5.92
C TYR A 103 12.33 18.80 -5.22
N ALA A 104 13.58 18.44 -4.94
CA ALA A 104 14.62 19.38 -4.55
C ALA A 104 15.32 19.92 -5.81
#